data_AF-A0A951L3A8-F1
#
_entry.id   AF-A0A951L3A8-F1
#
_cell.length_a   1.000
_cell.length_b   1.000
_cell.length_c   1.000
_cell.angle_alpha   90.00
_cell.angle_beta   90.00
_cell.angle_gamma   90.00
#
_symmetry.space_group_name_H-M   'P 1'
#
loop_
_entity.id
_entity.type
_entity.pdbx_description
1 polymer ?
#
loop_
_entity_poly.entity_id
_entity_poly.type
_entity_poly.pdbx_seq_one_letter_code
_entity_poly.pdbx_strand_id
1 'polypeptide(L)'
;MTALACRAALAALDRALEDRPDKIYDDLAAAVRCLVQLRSELTAKRREDAPGRQLERCNAILSMVVGGEYPLAGIRRERLQKARDELASLLDGQAC
;
A
#
# COMPACT_ATOMS: atom_id res chain seq x y z
N MET A 1 -8.55 13.70 4.37
CA MET A 1 -7.60 13.50 3.25
C MET A 1 -7.11 12.05 3.09
N THR A 2 -7.22 11.21 4.12
CA THR A 2 -6.74 9.81 4.17
C THR A 2 -7.23 8.91 3.02
N ALA A 3 -8.50 9.07 2.59
CA ALA A 3 -9.07 8.28 1.50
C ALA A 3 -8.43 8.55 0.11
N LEU A 4 -7.81 9.73 -0.10
CA LEU A 4 -7.21 10.07 -1.39
C LEU A 4 -5.86 9.37 -1.58
N ALA A 5 -5.02 9.34 -0.54
CA ALA A 5 -3.73 8.65 -0.54
C ALA A 5 -3.91 7.13 -0.69
N CYS A 6 -4.90 6.55 0.00
CA CYS A 6 -5.25 5.14 -0.14
C CYS A 6 -5.72 4.80 -1.56
N ARG A 7 -6.57 5.63 -2.18
CA ARG A 7 -7.01 5.41 -3.57
C ARG A 7 -5.87 5.53 -4.58
N ALA A 8 -4.95 6.48 -4.37
CA ALA A 8 -3.76 6.62 -5.22
C ALA A 8 -2.81 5.42 -5.10
N ALA A 9 -2.61 4.90 -3.89
CA ALA A 9 -1.86 3.66 -3.66
C ALA A 9 -2.53 2.45 -4.32
N LEU A 10 -3.86 2.33 -4.23
CA LEU A 10 -4.60 1.25 -4.88
C LEU A 10 -4.43 1.30 -6.40
N ALA A 11 -4.62 2.47 -7.00
CA ALA A 11 -4.44 2.66 -8.44
C ALA A 11 -3.00 2.39 -8.90
N ALA A 12 -2.00 2.69 -8.07
CA ALA A 12 -0.60 2.37 -8.37
C ALA A 12 -0.33 0.85 -8.30
N LEU A 13 -0.90 0.15 -7.33
CA LEU A 13 -0.82 -1.30 -7.24
C LEU A 13 -1.55 -2.00 -8.39
N ASP A 14 -2.74 -1.51 -8.77
CA ASP A 14 -3.47 -2.01 -9.94
C ASP A 14 -2.62 -1.87 -11.22
N ARG A 15 -1.96 -0.72 -11.42
CA ARG A 15 -1.05 -0.52 -12.56
C ARG A 15 0.20 -1.39 -12.51
N ALA A 16 0.77 -1.64 -11.32
CA ALA A 16 1.91 -2.53 -11.14
C ALA A 16 1.57 -4.01 -11.40
N LEU A 17 0.28 -4.37 -11.33
CA LEU A 17 -0.23 -5.70 -11.66
C LEU A 17 -0.53 -5.87 -13.17
N GLU A 18 -0.59 -4.78 -13.93
CA GLU A 18 -0.66 -4.84 -15.39
C GLU A 18 0.65 -5.40 -15.99
N ASP A 19 0.57 -6.01 -17.17
CA ASP A 19 1.73 -6.59 -17.85
C ASP A 19 2.58 -5.51 -18.54
N ARG A 20 3.18 -4.63 -17.74
CA ARG A 20 4.05 -3.51 -18.16
C ARG A 20 5.39 -3.51 -17.39
N PRO A 21 6.33 -4.37 -17.79
CA PRO A 21 7.60 -4.55 -17.07
C PRO A 21 8.49 -3.29 -17.06
N ASP A 22 8.29 -2.37 -18.00
CA ASP A 22 9.02 -1.09 -18.10
C ASP A 22 8.59 -0.06 -17.07
N LYS A 23 7.35 -0.12 -16.56
CA LYS A 23 6.78 0.88 -15.63
C LYS A 23 6.57 0.37 -14.22
N ILE A 24 6.76 -0.93 -14.01
CA ILE A 24 6.44 -1.59 -12.74
C ILE A 24 7.22 -0.99 -11.56
N TYR A 25 8.47 -0.58 -11.74
CA TYR A 25 9.25 0.08 -10.70
C TYR A 25 8.75 1.48 -10.35
N ASP A 26 8.30 2.25 -11.34
CA ASP A 26 7.72 3.58 -11.10
C ASP A 26 6.36 3.47 -10.39
N ASP A 27 5.54 2.49 -10.79
CA ASP A 27 4.25 2.20 -10.16
C ASP A 27 4.42 1.70 -8.72
N LEU A 28 5.40 0.83 -8.45
CA LEU A 28 5.72 0.38 -7.08
C LEU A 28 6.26 1.53 -6.22
N ALA A 29 7.17 2.34 -6.76
CA ALA A 29 7.66 3.54 -6.06
C ALA A 29 6.52 4.52 -5.74
N ALA A 30 5.55 4.70 -6.64
CA ALA A 30 4.35 5.50 -6.37
C ALA A 30 3.50 4.89 -5.24
N ALA A 31 3.25 3.58 -5.27
CA ALA A 31 2.51 2.88 -4.23
C ALA A 31 3.20 3.02 -2.85
N VAL A 32 4.52 2.84 -2.80
CA VAL A 32 5.32 3.00 -1.57
C VAL A 32 5.20 4.42 -1.00
N ARG A 33 5.33 5.46 -1.84
CA ARG A 33 5.19 6.87 -1.39
C ARG A 33 3.81 7.12 -0.78
N CYS A 34 2.75 6.65 -1.42
CA CYS A 34 1.38 6.80 -0.91
C CYS A 34 1.18 6.04 0.42
N LEU A 35 1.70 4.82 0.55
CA LEU A 35 1.62 4.04 1.79
C LEU A 35 2.42 4.68 2.94
N VAL A 36 3.59 5.26 2.65
CA VAL A 36 4.38 6.00 3.64
C VAL A 36 3.61 7.23 4.14
N GLN A 37 2.93 7.95 3.25
CA GLN A 37 2.10 9.09 3.63
C GLN A 37 0.93 8.65 4.52
N LEU A 38 0.23 7.58 4.14
CA LEU A 38 -0.85 6.99 4.96
C LEU A 38 -0.36 6.59 6.36
N ARG A 39 0.80 5.93 6.45
CA ARG A 39 1.40 5.54 7.73
C ARG A 39 1.70 6.75 8.61
N SER A 40 2.20 7.84 8.03
CA SER A 40 2.49 9.09 8.76
C SER A 40 1.20 9.68 9.34
N GLU A 41 0.11 9.70 8.57
CA GLU A 41 -1.21 10.15 9.06
C GLU A 41 -1.74 9.25 10.18
N LEU A 42 -1.67 7.92 10.03
CA LEU A 42 -2.11 6.98 11.05
C LEU A 42 -1.26 7.07 12.34
N THR A 43 0.04 7.36 12.21
CA THR A 43 0.92 7.61 13.35
C THR A 43 0.53 8.88 14.09
N ALA A 44 0.17 9.95 13.38
CA ALA A 44 -0.32 11.18 14.00
C ALA A 44 -1.62 10.91 14.80
N LYS A 45 -2.59 10.22 14.20
CA LYS A 45 -3.85 9.83 14.87
C LYS A 45 -3.62 8.93 16.09
N ARG A 46 -2.66 8.01 16.03
CA ARG A 46 -2.33 7.15 17.18
C ARG A 46 -1.78 7.95 18.38
N ARG A 47 -1.09 9.07 18.13
CA ARG A 47 -0.64 9.98 19.19
C ARG A 47 -1.80 10.73 19.85
N GLU A 48 -2.94 10.79 19.19
CA GLU A 48 -4.22 11.33 19.67
C GLU A 48 -5.14 10.23 20.26
N ASP A 49 -4.57 9.07 20.62
CA ASP A 49 -5.24 7.91 21.24
C ASP A 49 -6.19 7.12 20.31
N ALA A 50 -6.04 7.25 18.98
CA ALA A 50 -6.78 6.42 18.03
C ALA A 50 -6.30 4.95 18.00
N PRO A 51 -7.19 3.97 17.72
CA PRO A 51 -6.85 2.54 17.76
C PRO A 51 -5.75 2.14 16.76
N GLY A 52 -4.72 1.46 17.26
CA GLY A 52 -3.48 1.13 16.52
C GLY A 52 -3.61 0.09 15.39
N ARG A 53 -4.74 -0.61 15.29
CA ARG A 53 -4.96 -1.70 14.32
C ARG A 53 -4.79 -1.25 12.86
N GLN A 54 -5.16 -0.01 12.53
CA GLN A 54 -5.00 0.53 11.17
C GLN A 54 -3.52 0.76 10.82
N LEU A 55 -2.71 1.21 11.78
CA LEU A 55 -1.27 1.43 11.60
C LEU A 55 -0.52 0.10 11.39
N GLU A 56 -0.90 -0.94 12.13
CA GLU A 56 -0.35 -2.29 11.98
C GLU A 56 -0.65 -2.86 10.59
N ARG A 57 -1.89 -2.74 10.11
CA ARG A 57 -2.27 -3.15 8.75
C ARG A 57 -1.49 -2.38 7.68
N CYS A 58 -1.35 -1.05 7.83
CA CYS A 58 -0.57 -0.23 6.90
C CYS A 58 0.90 -0.67 6.85
N ASN A 59 1.51 -0.99 7.99
CA ASN A 59 2.89 -1.49 8.04
C ASN A 59 3.03 -2.85 7.34
N ALA A 60 2.08 -3.76 7.54
CA ALA A 60 2.08 -5.06 6.88
C ALA A 60 1.99 -4.92 5.34
N ILE A 61 1.12 -4.03 4.84
CA ILE A 61 0.98 -3.74 3.41
C ILE A 61 2.30 -3.18 2.84
N LEU A 62 2.91 -2.20 3.52
CA LEU A 62 4.18 -1.62 3.10
C LEU A 62 5.29 -2.67 3.00
N SER A 63 5.39 -3.58 3.98
CA SER A 63 6.36 -4.68 3.96
C SER A 63 6.12 -5.65 2.80
N MET A 64 4.87 -5.89 2.40
CA MET A 64 4.55 -6.75 1.25
C MET A 64 4.94 -6.11 -0.08
N VAL A 65 4.73 -4.80 -0.24
CA VAL A 65 5.10 -4.06 -1.45
C VAL A 65 6.61 -3.98 -1.62
N VAL A 66 7.33 -3.57 -0.57
CA VAL A 66 8.81 -3.51 -0.59
C VAL A 66 9.42 -4.91 -0.77
N GLY A 67 8.83 -5.94 -0.14
CA GLY A 67 9.24 -7.33 -0.31
C GLY A 67 8.81 -7.96 -1.65
N GLY A 68 8.06 -7.23 -2.48
CA GLY A 68 7.67 -7.60 -3.85
C GLY A 68 8.52 -6.91 -4.93
N GLU A 69 9.08 -5.74 -4.64
CA GLU A 69 10.01 -4.98 -5.50
C GLU A 69 11.34 -5.70 -5.73
N TYR A 70 11.81 -6.47 -4.76
CA TYR A 70 13.02 -7.28 -4.88
C TYR A 70 12.67 -8.75 -5.02
N PRO A 71 13.11 -9.37 -6.12
CA PRO A 71 14.04 -10.46 -5.86
C PRO A 71 15.15 -10.56 -6.89
N LEU A 72 16.14 -11.35 -6.49
CA LEU A 72 17.11 -12.05 -7.32
C LEU A 72 16.48 -12.92 -8.46
N ALA A 73 15.16 -12.84 -8.72
CA ALA A 73 14.40 -13.73 -9.62
C ALA A 73 13.12 -13.12 -10.29
N GLY A 74 12.89 -11.79 -10.26
CA GLY A 74 11.70 -11.14 -10.85
C GLY A 74 10.48 -10.96 -9.92
N ILE A 75 9.64 -9.96 -10.22
CA ILE A 75 8.60 -9.44 -9.30
C ILE A 75 7.58 -10.50 -8.87
N ARG A 76 7.34 -10.61 -7.56
CA ARG A 76 6.37 -11.56 -6.98
C ARG A 76 4.96 -11.00 -7.06
N ARG A 77 4.31 -11.15 -8.22
CA ARG A 77 2.94 -10.66 -8.50
C ARG A 77 1.92 -11.06 -7.42
N GLU A 78 1.98 -12.27 -6.89
CA GLU A 78 1.09 -12.72 -5.79
C GLU A 78 1.17 -11.84 -4.53
N ARG A 79 2.35 -11.32 -4.19
CA ARG A 79 2.52 -10.43 -3.04
C ARG A 79 1.93 -9.05 -3.30
N LEU A 80 2.05 -8.55 -4.53
CA LEU A 80 1.46 -7.28 -4.93
C LEU A 80 -0.07 -7.37 -4.95
N GLN A 81 -0.61 -8.48 -5.45
CA GLN A 81 -2.05 -8.75 -5.41
C GLN A 81 -2.58 -8.75 -3.98
N LYS A 82 -1.90 -9.48 -3.07
CA LYS A 82 -2.27 -9.50 -1.65
C LYS A 82 -2.20 -8.10 -1.00
N ALA A 83 -1.17 -7.32 -1.31
CA ALA A 83 -1.05 -5.95 -0.81
C ALA A 83 -2.19 -5.05 -1.29
N ARG A 84 -2.60 -5.20 -2.55
CA ARG A 84 -3.73 -4.49 -3.15
C ARG A 84 -5.04 -4.84 -2.45
N ASP A 85 -5.30 -6.13 -2.22
CA ASP A 85 -6.56 -6.58 -1.62
C ASP A 85 -6.67 -6.17 -0.14
N GLU A 86 -5.57 -6.20 0.61
CA GLU A 86 -5.54 -5.68 1.99
C GLU A 86 -5.75 -4.16 2.05
N LEU A 87 -5.21 -3.41 1.07
CA LEU A 87 -5.42 -1.98 0.99
C LEU A 87 -6.88 -1.63 0.63
N ALA A 88 -7.51 -2.39 -0.27
CA ALA A 88 -8.93 -2.26 -0.58
C ALA A 88 -9.80 -2.51 0.66
N SER A 89 -9.53 -3.59 1.40
CA SER A 89 -10.23 -3.89 2.65
C SER A 89 -10.04 -2.80 3.72
N LEU A 90 -8.87 -2.16 3.76
CA LEU A 90 -8.60 -1.06 4.69
C LEU A 90 -9.39 0.20 4.31
N LEU A 91 -9.60 0.46 3.02
CA LEU A 91 -10.46 1.54 2.52
C LEU A 91 -11.93 1.32 2.86
N ASP A 92 -12.45 0.11 2.64
CA ASP A 92 -13.84 -0.24 2.93
C ASP A 92 -14.13 -0.15 4.44
N GLY A 93 -13.16 -0.55 5.28
CA GLY A 93 -13.26 -0.43 6.73
C GLY A 93 -13.04 0.98 7.30
N GLN A 94 -12.67 1.97 6.48
CA GLN A 94 -12.59 3.39 6.85
C GLN A 94 -13.84 4.19 6.47
N ALA A 95 -14.74 3.61 5.65
CA ALA A 95 -15.96 4.25 5.18
C ALA A 95 -17.20 3.94 6.04
N CYS A 96 -17.09 3.04 7.02
CA CYS A 96 -18.09 2.75 8.05
C CYS A 96 -17.73 3.37 9.39
#